data_AF-I2FVK1-F1
#
_entry.id   AF-I2FVK1-F1
#
_cell.length_a   1.000
_cell.length_b   1.000
_cell.length_c   1.000
_cell.angle_alpha   90.00
_cell.angle_beta   90.00
_cell.angle_gamma   90.00
#
_symmetry.space_group_name_H-M   'P 1'
#
loop_
_entity.id
_entity.type
_entity.pdbx_description
1 polymer ?
#
loop_
_entity_poly.entity_id
_entity_poly.type
_entity_poly.pdbx_seq_one_letter_code
_entity_poly.pdbx_strand_id
1 'polypeptide(L)'
;MVMSHCHDGITAGHIGQDATIWSTQRHYWWPNMTAWITDYVASCPMCTRYKTPQHRPYSLLQPLSTPERPWGSISLDFIEGLPLSKGYDSILVIVDWLTKYTVMILTTKSIMAEQTAVLLKTNLFPLFGAPDHIISDHGQQFISKSWSAFVNSLGARHSPSTAYHPQTDRQTEWLNQVMEQYLRMYCNYEQNDWANLIHMAAFVYNNTVHTSIGISPFFACYGWNPKSHPEIPGKLGVNNPKLAEYFVDNTDCTKYLQEQIRHAQSRVVDQYNCKRKDIEYKVGDLVYTAHA
;
A
#
# COMPACT_ATOMS: atom_id res chain seq x y z
N MET A 1 35.93 -23.49 -26.72
CA MET A 1 35.42 -24.23 -27.90
C MET A 1 34.32 -25.23 -27.54
N VAL A 2 34.35 -25.93 -26.39
CA VAL A 2 33.24 -26.83 -26.00
C VAL A 2 31.95 -26.04 -25.70
N MET A 3 32.02 -24.98 -24.89
CA MET A 3 30.83 -24.18 -24.53
C MET A 3 30.24 -23.38 -25.68
N SER A 4 31.04 -23.00 -26.67
CA SER A 4 30.51 -22.32 -27.86
C SER A 4 29.52 -23.19 -28.64
N HIS A 5 29.60 -24.52 -28.50
CA HIS A 5 28.65 -25.45 -29.11
C HIS A 5 27.59 -25.95 -28.12
N CYS A 6 27.97 -26.16 -26.85
CA CYS A 6 27.11 -26.80 -25.85
C CYS A 6 26.30 -25.82 -24.98
N HIS A 7 26.61 -24.52 -25.01
CA HIS A 7 25.91 -23.49 -24.23
C HIS A 7 25.62 -22.21 -25.05
N ASP A 8 26.64 -21.61 -25.68
CA ASP A 8 26.53 -20.30 -26.35
C ASP A 8 25.95 -20.40 -27.78
N GLY A 9 25.91 -21.61 -28.34
CA GLY A 9 25.40 -21.85 -29.68
C GLY A 9 23.89 -21.67 -29.77
N ILE A 10 23.40 -21.19 -30.92
CA ILE A 10 21.97 -21.01 -31.20
C ILE A 10 21.18 -22.32 -30.94
N THR A 11 21.76 -23.46 -31.30
CA THR A 11 21.17 -24.79 -31.10
C THR A 11 21.21 -25.28 -29.65
N ALA A 12 22.10 -24.73 -28.82
CA ALA A 12 22.21 -25.04 -27.39
C ALA A 12 21.40 -24.09 -26.50
N GLY A 13 21.12 -22.87 -26.98
CA GLY A 13 20.08 -22.00 -26.46
C GLY A 13 20.28 -21.50 -25.03
N HIS A 14 21.52 -21.40 -24.53
CA HIS A 14 21.80 -20.93 -23.17
C HIS A 14 20.98 -21.64 -22.09
N ILE A 15 20.79 -22.97 -22.20
CA ILE A 15 20.00 -23.76 -21.24
C ILE A 15 20.59 -23.77 -19.82
N GLY A 16 19.83 -24.28 -18.84
CA GLY A 16 20.26 -24.36 -17.43
C GLY A 16 21.55 -25.17 -17.22
N GLN A 17 22.16 -25.03 -16.04
CA GLN A 17 23.42 -25.70 -15.68
C GLN A 17 23.33 -27.22 -15.88
N ASP A 18 22.35 -27.87 -15.27
CA ASP A 18 22.15 -29.32 -15.37
C ASP A 18 21.97 -29.75 -16.83
N ALA A 19 21.10 -29.06 -17.58
CA ALA A 19 20.84 -29.39 -18.97
C ALA A 19 22.10 -29.23 -19.86
N THR A 20 22.94 -28.23 -19.57
CA THR A 20 24.23 -28.02 -20.24
C THR A 20 25.21 -29.15 -19.92
N ILE A 21 25.27 -29.60 -18.65
CA ILE A 21 26.09 -30.74 -18.22
C ILE A 21 25.63 -32.02 -18.95
N TRP A 22 24.34 -32.32 -18.93
CA TRP A 22 23.75 -33.49 -19.59
C TRP A 22 24.01 -33.50 -21.09
N SER A 23 23.89 -32.35 -21.76
CA SER A 23 24.14 -32.22 -23.20
C SER A 23 25.63 -32.44 -23.53
N THR A 24 26.52 -31.82 -22.74
CA THR A 24 27.97 -31.91 -22.96
C THR A 24 28.50 -33.32 -22.72
N GLN A 25 27.98 -34.02 -21.69
CA GLN A 25 28.36 -35.39 -21.33
C GLN A 25 28.09 -36.44 -22.42
N ARG A 26 27.23 -36.15 -23.41
CA ARG A 26 26.93 -37.09 -24.51
C ARG A 26 28.10 -37.26 -25.48
N HIS A 27 28.97 -36.26 -25.57
CA HIS A 27 29.99 -36.17 -26.62
C HIS A 27 31.39 -35.91 -26.06
N TYR A 28 31.49 -35.42 -24.82
CA TYR A 28 32.76 -35.01 -24.22
C TYR A 28 32.87 -35.49 -22.78
N TRP A 29 34.11 -35.71 -22.35
CA TRP A 29 34.44 -35.98 -20.95
C TRP A 29 35.82 -35.42 -20.62
N TRP A 30 35.96 -34.81 -19.43
CA TRP A 30 37.23 -34.41 -18.85
C TRP A 30 37.14 -34.33 -17.31
N PRO A 31 38.27 -34.38 -16.59
CA PRO A 31 38.28 -34.21 -15.13
C PRO A 31 37.68 -32.86 -14.70
N ASN A 32 36.83 -32.84 -13.67
CA ASN A 32 36.12 -31.67 -13.15
C ASN A 32 35.17 -30.96 -14.14
N MET A 33 34.74 -31.65 -15.20
CA MET A 33 33.80 -31.11 -16.19
C MET A 33 32.55 -30.48 -15.60
N THR A 34 31.89 -31.16 -14.65
CA THR A 34 30.66 -30.65 -14.03
C THR A 34 30.88 -29.31 -13.34
N ALA A 35 31.89 -29.21 -12.47
CA ALA A 35 32.20 -27.96 -11.76
C ALA A 35 32.55 -26.84 -12.74
N TRP A 36 33.37 -27.14 -13.75
CA TRP A 36 33.78 -26.16 -14.75
C TRP A 36 32.59 -25.65 -15.58
N ILE A 37 31.67 -26.54 -16.00
CA ILE A 37 30.46 -26.15 -16.74
C ILE A 37 29.53 -25.31 -15.85
N THR A 38 29.35 -25.70 -14.58
CA THR A 38 28.56 -24.93 -13.62
C THR A 38 29.09 -23.51 -13.48
N ASP A 39 30.40 -23.33 -13.31
CA ASP A 39 31.04 -22.02 -13.19
C ASP A 39 30.92 -21.20 -14.48
N TYR A 40 31.07 -21.85 -15.65
CA TYR A 40 30.91 -21.18 -16.93
C TYR A 40 29.49 -20.66 -17.14
N VAL A 41 28.48 -21.50 -16.91
CA VAL A 41 27.07 -21.12 -17.08
C VAL A 41 26.67 -20.06 -16.03
N ALA A 42 27.18 -20.14 -14.80
CA ALA A 42 26.94 -19.14 -13.75
C ALA A 42 27.54 -17.77 -14.07
N SER A 43 28.67 -17.72 -14.79
CA SER A 43 29.36 -16.50 -15.19
C SER A 43 28.99 -15.99 -16.60
N CYS A 44 28.12 -16.70 -17.32
CA CYS A 44 27.71 -16.34 -18.68
C CYS A 44 26.93 -15.01 -18.71
N PRO A 45 27.45 -13.94 -19.34
CA PRO A 45 26.81 -12.62 -19.31
C PRO A 45 25.41 -12.59 -19.94
N MET A 46 25.19 -13.41 -20.98
CA MET A 46 23.87 -13.54 -21.63
C MET A 46 22.86 -14.19 -20.69
N CYS A 47 23.25 -15.27 -19.99
CA CYS A 47 22.38 -15.89 -19.01
C CYS A 47 22.06 -14.94 -17.85
N THR A 48 23.07 -14.26 -17.31
CA THR A 48 22.88 -13.34 -16.18
C THR A 48 22.00 -12.14 -16.53
N ARG A 49 22.07 -11.66 -17.79
CA ARG A 49 21.27 -10.52 -18.26
C ARG A 49 19.81 -10.88 -18.58
N TYR A 50 19.56 -12.06 -19.15
CA TYR A 50 18.25 -12.39 -19.72
C TYR A 50 17.46 -13.44 -18.93
N LYS A 51 18.11 -14.28 -18.12
CA LYS A 51 17.38 -15.23 -17.27
C LYS A 51 16.86 -14.53 -16.03
N THR A 52 15.59 -14.77 -15.71
CA THR A 52 15.00 -14.34 -14.46
C THR A 52 15.77 -14.98 -13.29
N PRO A 53 16.30 -14.19 -12.34
CA PRO A 53 16.95 -14.75 -11.16
C PRO A 53 15.97 -15.63 -10.37
N GLN A 54 16.39 -16.84 -9.99
CA GLN A 54 15.60 -17.77 -9.18
C GLN A 54 15.73 -17.53 -7.67
N HIS A 55 16.47 -16.51 -7.24
CA HIS A 55 16.51 -16.15 -5.83
C HIS A 55 15.24 -15.41 -5.42
N ARG A 56 14.89 -15.49 -4.14
CA ARG A 56 13.85 -14.63 -3.56
C ARG A 56 14.21 -13.17 -3.82
N PRO A 57 13.24 -12.31 -4.17
CA PRO A 57 13.53 -10.91 -4.44
C PRO A 57 14.10 -10.24 -3.19
N TYR A 58 15.04 -9.33 -3.40
CA TYR A 58 15.73 -8.59 -2.35
C TYR A 58 14.82 -7.49 -1.78
N SER A 59 15.21 -6.88 -0.66
CA SER A 59 14.51 -5.84 0.13
C SER A 59 13.62 -6.36 1.26
N LEU A 60 13.98 -6.05 2.50
CA LEU A 60 13.05 -6.16 3.63
C LEU A 60 12.06 -4.97 3.62
N LEU A 61 10.84 -5.20 4.08
CA LEU A 61 9.85 -4.14 4.22
C LEU A 61 10.22 -3.24 5.40
N GLN A 62 10.41 -1.94 5.15
CA GLN A 62 10.48 -0.95 6.21
C GLN A 62 9.05 -0.45 6.52
N PRO A 63 8.53 -0.72 7.73
CA PRO A 63 7.23 -0.20 8.12
C PRO A 63 7.29 1.32 8.30
N LEU A 64 6.20 2.00 7.98
CA LEU A 64 6.07 3.43 8.27
C LEU A 64 6.03 3.67 9.78
N SER A 65 6.60 4.79 10.22
CA SER A 65 6.58 5.18 11.63
C SER A 65 5.14 5.29 12.13
N THR A 66 4.85 4.72 13.31
CA THR A 66 3.53 4.85 13.92
C THR A 66 3.27 6.32 14.28
N PRO A 67 2.12 6.90 13.89
CA PRO A 67 1.80 8.30 14.20
C PRO A 67 1.66 8.57 15.70
N GLU A 68 2.05 9.75 16.13
CA GLU A 68 1.99 10.17 17.54
C GLU A 68 0.56 10.56 17.99
N ARG A 69 -0.25 11.07 17.06
CA ARG A 69 -1.62 11.56 17.31
C ARG A 69 -2.56 11.20 16.16
N PRO A 70 -3.89 11.15 16.40
CA PRO A 70 -4.87 11.12 15.33
C PRO A 70 -4.65 12.27 14.34
N TRP A 71 -4.80 11.97 13.05
CA TRP A 71 -4.64 12.92 11.94
C TRP A 71 -3.24 13.55 11.81
N GLY A 72 -2.25 13.06 12.56
CA GLY A 72 -0.85 13.48 12.39
C GLY A 72 -0.22 12.93 11.11
N SER A 73 -0.67 11.76 10.64
CA SER A 73 -0.23 11.18 9.38
C SER A 73 -1.42 10.66 8.59
N ILE A 74 -1.55 11.12 7.34
CA ILE A 74 -2.66 10.74 6.46
C ILE A 74 -2.15 10.08 5.19
N SER A 75 -2.92 9.16 4.62
CA SER A 75 -2.76 8.70 3.25
C SER A 75 -3.82 9.31 2.35
N LEU A 76 -3.43 9.64 1.12
CA LEU A 76 -4.27 10.16 0.06
C LEU A 76 -4.27 9.19 -1.10
N ASP A 77 -5.46 8.95 -1.63
CA ASP A 77 -5.65 8.07 -2.77
C ASP A 77 -6.85 8.52 -3.61
N PHE A 78 -6.89 8.12 -4.88
CA PHE A 78 -7.99 8.40 -5.78
C PHE A 78 -8.63 7.10 -6.28
N ILE A 79 -9.93 6.99 -6.07
CA ILE A 79 -10.76 6.02 -6.79
C ILE A 79 -11.20 6.70 -8.08
N GLU A 80 -10.62 6.31 -9.20
CA GLU A 80 -10.90 6.89 -10.52
C GLU A 80 -11.66 5.92 -11.42
N GLY A 81 -12.18 6.43 -12.54
CA GLY A 81 -12.80 5.60 -13.59
C GLY A 81 -14.21 5.13 -13.23
N LEU A 82 -14.87 5.81 -12.29
CA LEU A 82 -16.27 5.58 -12.00
C LEU A 82 -17.15 6.16 -13.12
N PRO A 83 -18.34 5.59 -13.38
CA PRO A 83 -19.32 6.21 -14.27
C PRO A 83 -19.64 7.64 -13.83
N LEU A 84 -20.01 8.51 -14.76
CA LEU A 84 -20.32 9.91 -14.41
C LEU A 84 -21.59 9.97 -13.52
N SER A 85 -21.47 10.56 -12.32
CA SER A 85 -22.60 10.79 -11.42
C SER A 85 -22.55 12.22 -10.87
N LYS A 86 -23.61 13.00 -11.10
CA LYS A 86 -23.70 14.42 -10.66
C LYS A 86 -22.50 15.30 -11.06
N GLY A 87 -21.84 14.97 -12.17
CA GLY A 87 -20.64 15.69 -12.65
C GLY A 87 -19.31 15.22 -12.03
N TYR A 88 -19.34 14.17 -11.21
CA TYR A 88 -18.15 13.53 -10.62
C TYR A 88 -17.89 12.18 -11.28
N ASP A 89 -16.62 11.84 -11.44
CA ASP A 89 -16.16 10.56 -12.00
C ASP A 89 -15.08 9.89 -11.12
N SER A 90 -14.74 10.53 -9.99
CA SER A 90 -13.66 10.11 -9.10
C SER A 90 -13.96 10.47 -7.65
N ILE A 91 -13.26 9.83 -6.72
CA ILE A 91 -13.36 10.09 -5.27
C ILE A 91 -11.95 10.26 -4.71
N LEU A 92 -11.70 11.37 -4.02
CA LEU A 92 -10.52 11.54 -3.18
C LEU A 92 -10.79 10.85 -1.85
N VAL A 93 -9.93 9.89 -1.52
CA VAL A 93 -9.95 9.15 -0.26
C VAL A 93 -8.82 9.66 0.62
N ILE A 94 -9.16 10.05 1.84
CA ILE A 94 -8.20 10.51 2.85
C ILE A 94 -8.33 9.60 4.06
N VAL A 95 -7.28 8.89 4.43
CA VAL A 95 -7.31 7.98 5.57
C VAL A 95 -6.34 8.43 6.64
N ASP A 96 -6.82 8.56 7.88
CA ASP A 96 -5.95 8.72 9.04
C ASP A 96 -5.21 7.42 9.34
N TRP A 97 -3.88 7.49 9.44
CA TRP A 97 -3.07 6.31 9.64
C TRP A 97 -3.30 5.66 11.01
N LEU A 98 -3.62 6.45 12.04
CA LEU A 98 -3.77 5.96 13.41
C LEU A 98 -5.17 5.36 13.67
N THR A 99 -6.22 6.16 13.47
CA THR A 99 -7.61 5.77 13.75
C THR A 99 -8.23 4.96 12.63
N LYS A 100 -7.60 4.94 11.43
CA LYS A 100 -8.15 4.38 10.19
C LYS A 100 -9.41 5.10 9.68
N TYR A 101 -9.75 6.23 10.28
CA TYR A 101 -10.92 7.00 9.88
C TYR A 101 -10.71 7.54 8.47
N THR A 102 -11.74 7.41 7.64
CA THR A 102 -11.68 7.73 6.21
C THR A 102 -12.64 8.85 5.86
N VAL A 103 -12.14 9.87 5.19
CA VAL A 103 -12.95 10.91 4.53
C VAL A 103 -12.98 10.61 3.03
N MET A 104 -14.17 10.60 2.45
CA MET A 104 -14.38 10.41 1.01
C MET A 104 -14.99 11.68 0.43
N ILE A 105 -14.34 12.24 -0.58
CA ILE A 105 -14.71 13.52 -1.19
C ILE A 105 -14.94 13.31 -2.68
N LEU A 106 -16.12 13.71 -3.16
CA LEU A 106 -16.45 13.67 -4.59
C LEU A 106 -15.54 14.62 -5.37
N THR A 107 -15.00 14.14 -6.49
CA THR A 107 -14.07 14.90 -7.33
C THR A 107 -14.13 14.42 -8.78
N THR A 108 -13.29 15.01 -9.62
CA THR A 108 -13.06 14.57 -10.99
C THR A 108 -11.63 14.06 -11.15
N LYS A 109 -11.42 13.20 -12.15
CA LYS A 109 -10.10 12.69 -12.55
C LYS A 109 -9.17 13.81 -13.03
N SER A 110 -9.76 14.87 -13.57
CA SER A 110 -9.05 16.06 -14.03
C SER A 110 -8.61 17.00 -12.91
N ILE A 111 -8.82 16.64 -11.64
CA ILE A 111 -8.48 17.51 -10.53
C ILE A 111 -6.99 17.82 -10.47
N MET A 112 -6.67 19.11 -10.37
CA MET A 112 -5.30 19.59 -10.24
C MET A 112 -4.88 19.69 -8.78
N ALA A 113 -3.56 19.69 -8.54
CA ALA A 113 -2.97 19.79 -7.21
C ALA A 113 -3.53 20.93 -6.33
N GLU A 114 -3.77 22.10 -6.92
CA GLU A 114 -4.33 23.27 -6.21
C GLU A 114 -5.77 23.02 -5.77
N GLN A 115 -6.56 22.36 -6.62
CA GLN A 115 -7.93 21.98 -6.28
C GLN A 115 -7.94 20.87 -5.22
N THR A 116 -7.03 19.90 -5.30
CA THR A 116 -6.84 18.87 -4.26
C THR A 116 -6.49 19.51 -2.92
N ALA A 117 -5.60 20.51 -2.91
CA ALA A 117 -5.28 21.28 -1.70
C ALA A 117 -6.50 22.03 -1.13
N VAL A 118 -7.37 22.57 -1.99
CA VAL A 118 -8.64 23.16 -1.56
C VAL A 118 -9.54 22.11 -0.92
N LEU A 119 -9.67 20.90 -1.49
CA LEU A 119 -10.49 19.82 -0.92
C LEU A 119 -10.03 19.47 0.51
N LEU A 120 -8.72 19.40 0.76
CA LEU A 120 -8.15 19.20 2.10
C LEU A 120 -8.50 20.35 3.05
N LYS A 121 -8.31 21.59 2.61
CA LYS A 121 -8.62 22.78 3.41
C LYS A 121 -10.09 22.90 3.79
N THR A 122 -11.00 22.46 2.92
CA THR A 122 -12.45 22.62 3.15
C THR A 122 -13.07 21.43 3.87
N ASN A 123 -12.57 20.21 3.65
CA ASN A 123 -13.22 19.00 4.16
C ASN A 123 -12.44 18.31 5.27
N LEU A 124 -11.11 18.49 5.37
CA LEU A 124 -10.29 17.84 6.38
C LEU A 124 -9.95 18.80 7.54
N PHE A 125 -9.35 19.94 7.22
CA PHE A 125 -8.77 20.83 8.22
C PHE A 125 -9.78 21.38 9.24
N PRO A 126 -11.03 21.74 8.86
CA PRO A 126 -12.00 22.25 9.83
C PRO A 126 -12.44 21.20 10.85
N LEU A 127 -12.28 19.91 10.52
CA LEU A 127 -12.69 18.80 11.37
C LEU A 127 -11.54 18.30 12.25
N PHE A 128 -10.34 18.23 11.69
CA PHE A 128 -9.23 17.48 12.29
C PHE A 128 -7.90 18.23 12.35
N GLY A 129 -7.83 19.43 11.78
CA GLY A 129 -6.60 20.21 11.65
C GLY A 129 -5.71 19.73 10.50
N ALA A 130 -4.53 20.35 10.41
CA ALA A 130 -3.53 20.00 9.40
C ALA A 130 -2.70 18.78 9.83
N PRO A 131 -2.33 17.89 8.90
CA PRO A 131 -1.45 16.76 9.17
C PRO A 131 0.02 17.19 9.22
N ASP A 132 0.84 16.40 9.92
CA ASP A 132 2.30 16.57 9.98
C ASP A 132 3.01 15.77 8.88
N HIS A 133 2.34 14.74 8.36
CA HIS A 133 2.85 13.85 7.33
C HIS A 133 1.74 13.42 6.36
N ILE A 134 2.02 13.50 5.07
CA ILE A 134 1.12 13.11 3.99
C ILE A 134 1.79 12.03 3.14
N ILE A 135 1.10 10.91 2.96
CA ILE A 135 1.48 9.83 2.08
C ILE A 135 0.53 9.84 0.89
N SER A 136 1.04 9.67 -0.33
CA SER A 136 0.21 9.56 -1.53
C SER A 136 0.86 8.63 -2.53
N ASP A 137 0.15 8.21 -3.56
CA ASP A 137 0.77 7.59 -4.72
C ASP A 137 1.63 8.59 -5.53
N HIS A 138 2.16 8.11 -6.66
CA HIS A 138 2.91 8.91 -7.63
C HIS A 138 2.01 9.65 -8.65
N GLY A 139 0.73 9.90 -8.33
CA GLY A 139 -0.17 10.67 -9.18
C GLY A 139 0.38 12.05 -9.55
N GLN A 140 0.09 12.51 -10.77
CA GLN A 140 0.65 13.76 -11.33
C GLN A 140 0.39 14.99 -10.43
N GLN A 141 -0.77 15.04 -9.80
CA GLN A 141 -1.17 16.04 -8.83
C GLN A 141 -0.22 16.09 -7.63
N PHE A 142 0.20 14.93 -7.11
CA PHE A 142 1.03 14.83 -5.90
C PHE A 142 2.53 15.01 -6.15
N ILE A 143 3.00 14.89 -7.39
CA ILE A 143 4.40 15.17 -7.76
C ILE A 143 4.60 16.61 -8.29
N SER A 144 3.54 17.41 -8.34
CA SER A 144 3.59 18.78 -8.87
C SER A 144 4.27 19.77 -7.91
N LYS A 145 4.84 20.84 -8.47
CA LYS A 145 5.42 21.94 -7.67
C LYS A 145 4.38 22.63 -6.79
N SER A 146 3.15 22.80 -7.30
CA SER A 146 2.05 23.40 -6.53
C SER A 146 1.71 22.54 -5.31
N TRP A 147 1.74 21.21 -5.44
CA TRP A 147 1.54 20.31 -4.31
C TRP A 147 2.66 20.42 -3.28
N SER A 148 3.93 20.38 -3.72
CA SER A 148 5.07 20.56 -2.80
C SER A 148 5.00 21.90 -2.06
N ALA A 149 4.62 22.99 -2.76
CA ALA A 149 4.43 24.29 -2.13
C ALA A 149 3.30 24.29 -1.10
N PHE A 150 2.19 23.63 -1.40
CA PHE A 150 1.09 23.45 -0.44
C PHE A 150 1.53 22.67 0.79
N VAL A 151 2.17 21.51 0.64
CA VAL A 151 2.69 20.70 1.75
C VAL A 151 3.65 21.51 2.62
N ASN A 152 4.59 22.22 2.00
CA ASN A 152 5.55 23.08 2.71
C ASN A 152 4.84 24.20 3.49
N SER A 153 3.75 24.77 2.95
CA SER A 153 2.97 25.80 3.65
C SER A 153 2.27 25.30 4.92
N LEU A 154 2.05 23.98 5.02
CA LEU A 154 1.52 23.35 6.24
C LEU A 154 2.61 23.04 7.27
N GLY A 155 3.90 23.13 6.90
CA GLY A 155 4.99 22.57 7.69
C GLY A 155 5.00 21.04 7.71
N ALA A 156 4.29 20.39 6.78
CA ALA A 156 4.15 18.95 6.72
C ALA A 156 5.26 18.30 5.88
N ARG A 157 5.47 17.00 6.07
CA ARG A 157 6.31 16.17 5.18
C ARG A 157 5.43 15.44 4.18
N HIS A 158 5.89 15.30 2.94
CA HIS A 158 5.23 14.46 1.93
C HIS A 158 6.12 13.27 1.57
N SER A 159 5.53 12.08 1.52
CA SER A 159 6.19 10.84 1.12
C SER A 159 5.37 10.14 0.05
N PRO A 160 5.80 10.23 -1.23
CA PRO A 160 5.24 9.38 -2.27
C PRO A 160 5.46 7.91 -1.89
N SER A 161 4.40 7.10 -1.94
CA SER A 161 4.51 5.66 -1.76
C SER A 161 5.32 5.10 -2.91
N THR A 162 6.31 4.26 -2.63
CA THR A 162 6.97 3.52 -3.72
C THR A 162 5.96 2.53 -4.30
N ALA A 163 6.16 2.12 -5.56
CA ALA A 163 5.27 1.20 -6.31
C ALA A 163 5.02 -0.18 -5.66
N TYR A 164 5.50 -0.42 -4.43
CA TYR A 164 5.18 -1.54 -3.56
C TYR A 164 5.26 -1.07 -2.11
N HIS A 165 4.18 -0.52 -1.56
CA HIS A 165 4.02 -0.29 -0.13
C HIS A 165 2.88 -1.16 0.39
N PRO A 166 3.13 -2.44 0.72
CA PRO A 166 2.08 -3.41 1.10
C PRO A 166 1.13 -2.94 2.20
N GLN A 167 1.54 -1.98 3.05
CA GLN A 167 0.70 -1.41 4.09
C GLN A 167 -0.32 -0.42 3.53
N THR A 168 0.12 0.49 2.66
CA THR A 168 -0.77 1.44 1.95
C THR A 168 -1.64 0.69 0.95
N ASP A 169 -1.04 -0.23 0.18
CA ASP A 169 -1.74 -1.02 -0.84
C ASP A 169 -2.87 -1.86 -0.22
N ARG A 170 -2.61 -2.57 0.89
CA ARG A 170 -3.66 -3.36 1.57
C ARG A 170 -4.77 -2.49 2.15
N GLN A 171 -4.45 -1.29 2.62
CA GLN A 171 -5.45 -0.37 3.15
C GLN A 171 -6.36 0.13 2.03
N THR A 172 -5.77 0.56 0.91
CA THR A 172 -6.48 0.94 -0.31
C THR A 172 -7.32 -0.22 -0.87
N GLU A 173 -6.76 -1.42 -0.97
CA GLU A 173 -7.46 -2.62 -1.47
C GLU A 173 -8.71 -2.92 -0.65
N TRP A 174 -8.61 -2.90 0.68
CA TRP A 174 -9.76 -3.17 1.55
C TRP A 174 -10.84 -2.10 1.40
N LEU A 175 -10.44 -0.83 1.38
CA LEU A 175 -11.35 0.28 1.18
C LEU A 175 -12.08 0.17 -0.17
N ASN A 176 -11.35 -0.09 -1.25
CA ASN A 176 -11.93 -0.26 -2.58
C ASN A 176 -12.92 -1.42 -2.61
N GLN A 177 -12.59 -2.56 -2.00
CA GLN A 177 -13.49 -3.71 -1.92
C GLN A 177 -14.80 -3.39 -1.19
N VAL A 178 -14.72 -2.74 -0.01
CA VAL A 178 -15.91 -2.36 0.77
C VAL A 178 -16.76 -1.36 -0.02
N MET A 179 -16.12 -0.39 -0.67
CA MET A 179 -16.78 0.62 -1.47
C MET A 179 -17.46 0.05 -2.71
N GLU A 180 -16.75 -0.77 -3.49
CA GLU A 180 -17.33 -1.44 -4.66
C GLU A 180 -18.51 -2.31 -4.26
N GLN A 181 -18.38 -3.08 -3.18
CA GLN A 181 -19.46 -3.92 -2.69
C GLN A 181 -20.68 -3.09 -2.27
N TYR A 182 -20.46 -1.99 -1.55
CA TYR A 182 -21.55 -1.08 -1.15
C TYR A 182 -22.24 -0.47 -2.37
N LEU A 183 -21.48 0.08 -3.31
CA LEU A 183 -22.03 0.69 -4.52
C LEU A 183 -22.76 -0.33 -5.39
N ARG A 184 -22.24 -1.55 -5.54
CA ARG A 184 -22.94 -2.62 -6.27
C ARG A 184 -24.30 -2.97 -5.69
N MET A 185 -24.50 -2.83 -4.38
CA MET A 185 -25.77 -3.14 -3.71
C MET A 185 -26.77 -1.99 -3.77
N TYR A 186 -26.31 -0.75 -3.67
CA TYR A 186 -27.19 0.41 -3.44
C TYR A 186 -27.28 1.37 -4.62
N CYS A 187 -26.33 1.33 -5.55
CA CYS A 187 -26.37 2.14 -6.76
C CYS A 187 -27.50 1.64 -7.68
N ASN A 188 -28.16 2.56 -8.37
CA ASN A 188 -29.21 2.20 -9.31
C ASN A 188 -28.64 1.43 -10.53
N TYR A 189 -29.54 0.88 -11.34
CA TYR A 189 -29.17 0.11 -12.53
C TYR A 189 -28.31 0.90 -13.53
N GLU A 190 -28.54 2.21 -13.64
CA GLU A 190 -27.83 3.11 -14.56
C GLU A 190 -26.46 3.58 -14.04
N GLN A 191 -26.13 3.26 -12.79
CA GLN A 191 -24.88 3.63 -12.11
C GLN A 191 -24.60 5.13 -12.07
N ASN A 192 -25.62 5.98 -12.12
CA ASN A 192 -25.48 7.44 -12.22
C ASN A 192 -25.83 8.18 -10.92
N ASP A 193 -26.10 7.46 -9.82
CA ASP A 193 -26.49 8.04 -8.53
C ASP A 193 -25.50 7.76 -7.39
N TRP A 194 -24.37 7.10 -7.66
CA TRP A 194 -23.37 6.77 -6.64
C TRP A 194 -22.86 7.99 -5.87
N ALA A 195 -22.81 9.17 -6.48
CA ALA A 195 -22.39 10.40 -5.81
C ALA A 195 -23.25 10.71 -4.57
N ASN A 196 -24.51 10.29 -4.54
CA ASN A 196 -25.39 10.46 -3.37
C ASN A 196 -25.07 9.50 -2.23
N LEU A 197 -24.42 8.39 -2.55
CA LEU A 197 -24.21 7.26 -1.66
C LEU A 197 -22.87 7.36 -0.92
N ILE A 198 -21.90 8.10 -1.45
CA ILE A 198 -20.52 8.12 -0.94
C ILE A 198 -20.43 8.53 0.53
N HIS A 199 -21.18 9.53 0.98
CA HIS A 199 -21.15 9.93 2.38
C HIS A 199 -21.69 8.84 3.32
N MET A 200 -22.72 8.11 2.89
CA MET A 200 -23.24 6.97 3.66
C MET A 200 -22.31 5.77 3.59
N ALA A 201 -21.66 5.53 2.45
CA ALA A 201 -20.64 4.50 2.30
C ALA A 201 -19.46 4.74 3.25
N ALA A 202 -18.96 5.99 3.32
CA ALA A 202 -17.93 6.41 4.27
C ALA A 202 -18.38 6.21 5.72
N PHE A 203 -19.63 6.53 6.04
CA PHE A 203 -20.19 6.29 7.38
C PHE A 203 -20.20 4.79 7.73
N VAL A 204 -20.67 3.93 6.82
CA VAL A 204 -20.70 2.47 7.03
C VAL A 204 -19.29 1.92 7.20
N TYR A 205 -18.34 2.33 6.35
CA TYR A 205 -16.94 1.96 6.46
C TYR A 205 -16.35 2.35 7.82
N ASN A 206 -16.52 3.61 8.22
CA ASN A 206 -15.98 4.13 9.49
C ASN A 206 -16.65 3.50 10.71
N ASN A 207 -17.90 3.03 10.60
CA ASN A 207 -18.60 2.37 11.70
C ASN A 207 -18.35 0.86 11.76
N THR A 208 -17.65 0.28 10.77
CA THR A 208 -17.31 -1.15 10.73
C THR A 208 -16.00 -1.40 11.47
N VAL A 209 -15.91 -2.48 12.25
CA VAL A 209 -14.69 -2.84 12.97
C VAL A 209 -13.55 -3.10 11.99
N HIS A 210 -12.45 -2.36 12.16
CA HIS A 210 -11.27 -2.50 11.33
C HIS A 210 -10.30 -3.51 11.94
N THR A 211 -9.91 -4.53 11.17
CA THR A 211 -9.13 -5.68 11.66
C THR A 211 -7.78 -5.30 12.27
N SER A 212 -7.12 -4.27 11.75
CA SER A 212 -5.81 -3.82 12.26
C SER A 212 -5.86 -3.12 13.62
N ILE A 213 -7.01 -2.57 14.03
CA ILE A 213 -7.15 -1.82 15.29
C ILE A 213 -8.18 -2.43 16.24
N GLY A 214 -8.94 -3.45 15.81
CA GLY A 214 -9.88 -4.20 16.65
C GLY A 214 -11.16 -3.46 17.06
N ILE A 215 -11.29 -2.19 16.66
CA ILE A 215 -12.45 -1.32 16.90
C ILE A 215 -12.85 -0.60 15.60
N SER A 216 -14.01 0.07 15.60
CA SER A 216 -14.43 0.86 14.44
C SER A 216 -13.58 2.15 14.32
N PRO A 217 -13.22 2.58 13.10
CA PRO A 217 -12.54 3.86 12.92
C PRO A 217 -13.27 5.07 13.52
N PHE A 218 -14.60 5.07 13.48
CA PHE A 218 -15.42 6.11 14.10
C PHE A 218 -15.20 6.16 15.60
N PHE A 219 -15.24 5.02 16.27
CA PHE A 219 -14.98 4.94 17.69
C PHE A 219 -13.53 5.31 18.03
N ALA A 220 -12.56 4.88 17.23
CA ALA A 220 -11.17 5.27 17.40
C ALA A 220 -10.94 6.78 17.27
N CYS A 221 -11.65 7.45 16.35
CA CYS A 221 -11.51 8.87 16.10
C CYS A 221 -12.25 9.75 17.12
N TYR A 222 -13.45 9.35 17.54
CA TYR A 222 -14.33 10.19 18.35
C TYR A 222 -14.54 9.71 19.80
N GLY A 223 -14.19 8.45 20.11
CA GLY A 223 -14.39 7.86 21.44
C GLY A 223 -15.82 7.41 21.73
N TRP A 224 -16.72 7.41 20.73
CA TRP A 224 -18.10 6.94 20.88
C TRP A 224 -18.61 6.29 19.59
N ASN A 225 -19.61 5.40 19.71
CA ASN A 225 -20.21 4.72 18.57
C ASN A 225 -21.47 5.48 18.11
N PRO A 226 -21.61 5.74 16.80
CA PRO A 226 -22.76 6.46 16.28
C PRO A 226 -24.00 5.57 16.25
N LYS A 227 -25.16 6.20 16.41
CA LYS A 227 -26.45 5.53 16.21
C LYS A 227 -26.68 5.33 14.71
N SER A 228 -26.63 4.08 14.25
CA SER A 228 -26.76 3.73 12.83
C SER A 228 -28.21 3.50 12.37
N HIS A 229 -29.16 3.32 13.28
CA HIS A 229 -30.58 3.15 12.97
C HIS A 229 -31.47 3.75 14.06
N PRO A 230 -32.63 4.37 13.72
CA PRO A 230 -33.54 4.97 14.71
C PRO A 230 -33.97 4.03 15.84
N GLU A 231 -34.09 2.74 15.57
CA GLU A 231 -34.52 1.73 16.54
C GLU A 231 -33.40 1.18 17.41
N ILE A 232 -32.13 1.46 17.09
CA ILE A 232 -31.01 1.03 17.93
C ILE A 232 -30.99 1.87 19.22
N PRO A 233 -30.98 1.24 20.41
CA PRO A 233 -30.87 1.96 21.67
C PRO A 233 -29.61 2.84 21.68
N GLY A 234 -29.77 4.11 22.07
CA GLY A 234 -28.65 5.03 22.22
C GLY A 234 -27.80 4.69 23.44
N LYS A 235 -27.00 3.63 23.39
CA LYS A 235 -25.95 3.41 24.37
C LYS A 235 -24.70 4.16 23.92
N LEU A 236 -24.33 5.18 24.70
CA LEU A 236 -23.01 5.82 24.59
C LEU A 236 -21.96 4.79 25.03
N GLY A 237 -21.05 4.41 24.12
CA GLY A 237 -19.86 3.64 24.45
C GLY A 237 -19.79 2.21 23.89
N VAL A 238 -18.74 1.50 24.28
CA VAL A 238 -18.46 0.12 23.86
C VAL A 238 -19.16 -0.83 24.82
N ASN A 239 -19.96 -1.78 24.31
CA ASN A 239 -20.52 -2.88 25.12
C ASN A 239 -19.45 -3.93 25.52
N ASN A 240 -18.16 -3.63 25.33
CA ASN A 240 -17.03 -4.46 25.73
C ASN A 240 -16.31 -3.81 26.92
N PRO A 241 -16.43 -4.37 28.14
CA PRO A 241 -15.85 -3.80 29.36
C PRO A 241 -14.34 -3.57 29.28
N LYS A 242 -13.61 -4.45 28.59
CA LYS A 242 -12.15 -4.33 28.42
C LYS A 242 -11.76 -3.15 27.55
N LEU A 243 -12.60 -2.80 26.57
CA LEU A 243 -12.37 -1.63 25.74
C LEU A 243 -12.77 -0.39 26.51
N ALA A 244 -13.92 -0.39 27.20
CA ALA A 244 -14.42 0.76 27.96
C ALA A 244 -13.37 1.39 28.92
N GLU A 245 -12.49 0.59 29.54
CA GLU A 245 -11.39 1.07 30.39
C GLU A 245 -10.36 1.96 29.65
N TYR A 246 -10.05 1.67 28.38
CA TYR A 246 -9.09 2.45 27.57
C TYR A 246 -9.65 3.80 27.08
N PHE A 247 -10.97 4.03 27.14
CA PHE A 247 -11.60 5.22 26.57
C PHE A 247 -12.17 6.18 27.62
N VAL A 248 -11.84 5.97 28.91
CA VAL A 248 -12.07 6.97 29.96
C VAL A 248 -11.01 8.09 29.88
N ASP A 249 -9.82 7.80 29.33
CA ASP A 249 -8.74 8.76 29.06
C ASP A 249 -8.30 8.67 27.58
N ASN A 250 -8.38 9.77 26.83
CA ASN A 250 -7.97 9.85 25.42
C ASN A 250 -6.49 9.45 25.18
N THR A 251 -5.65 9.59 26.20
CA THR A 251 -4.23 9.20 26.15
C THR A 251 -4.07 7.69 26.05
N ASP A 252 -4.96 6.93 26.69
CA ASP A 252 -4.90 5.46 26.70
C ASP A 252 -5.48 4.86 25.41
N CYS A 253 -6.47 5.52 24.81
CA CYS A 253 -6.94 5.21 23.45
C CYS A 253 -5.81 5.33 22.42
N THR A 254 -5.05 6.44 22.43
CA THR A 254 -3.95 6.67 21.50
C THR A 254 -2.87 5.59 21.64
N LYS A 255 -2.47 5.25 22.87
CA LYS A 255 -1.51 4.18 23.14
C LYS A 255 -2.01 2.82 22.65
N TYR A 256 -3.28 2.50 22.89
CA TYR A 256 -3.91 1.28 22.40
C TYR A 256 -3.83 1.19 20.87
N LEU A 257 -4.23 2.25 20.16
CA LEU A 257 -4.19 2.29 18.70
C LEU A 257 -2.78 2.13 18.15
N GLN A 258 -1.80 2.82 18.74
CA GLN A 258 -0.40 2.70 18.37
C GLN A 258 0.09 1.26 18.53
N GLU A 259 -0.26 0.59 19.63
CA GLU A 259 0.14 -0.79 19.87
C GLU A 259 -0.50 -1.76 18.88
N GLN A 260 -1.80 -1.59 18.59
CA GLN A 260 -2.47 -2.40 17.57
C GLN A 260 -1.83 -2.23 16.19
N ILE A 261 -1.47 -1.00 15.82
CA ILE A 261 -0.77 -0.73 14.56
C ILE A 261 0.61 -1.40 14.55
N ARG A 262 1.41 -1.28 15.62
CA ARG A 262 2.72 -1.94 15.69
C ARG A 262 2.59 -3.45 15.52
N HIS A 263 1.63 -4.07 16.20
CA HIS A 263 1.35 -5.49 16.03
C HIS A 263 0.93 -5.85 14.60
N ALA A 264 0.03 -5.07 14.00
CA ALA A 264 -0.39 -5.29 12.62
C ALA A 264 0.78 -5.14 11.63
N GLN A 265 1.60 -4.11 11.81
CA GLN A 265 2.79 -3.86 10.99
C GLN A 265 3.81 -4.99 11.13
N SER A 266 4.08 -5.48 12.35
CA SER A 266 4.97 -6.62 12.59
C SER A 266 4.51 -7.85 11.79
N ARG A 267 3.21 -8.19 11.84
CA ARG A 267 2.66 -9.32 11.07
C ARG A 267 2.86 -9.15 9.56
N VAL A 268 2.67 -7.94 9.03
CA VAL A 268 2.88 -7.64 7.61
C VAL A 268 4.35 -7.77 7.24
N VAL A 269 5.25 -7.24 8.08
CA VAL A 269 6.70 -7.32 7.91
C VAL A 269 7.15 -8.78 7.92
N ASP A 270 6.72 -9.57 8.90
CA ASP A 270 7.06 -10.99 9.01
C ASP A 270 6.61 -11.77 7.76
N GLN A 271 5.37 -11.52 7.31
CA GLN A 271 4.79 -12.20 6.16
C GLN A 271 5.40 -11.76 4.81
N TYR A 272 5.86 -10.51 4.71
CA TYR A 272 6.57 -10.02 3.53
C TYR A 272 8.02 -10.52 3.50
N ASN A 273 8.73 -10.39 4.62
CA ASN A 273 10.14 -10.71 4.75
C ASN A 273 10.42 -12.21 4.69
N CYS A 274 9.49 -13.07 5.14
CA CYS A 274 9.66 -14.52 5.04
C CYS A 274 9.80 -15.02 3.59
N LYS A 275 9.37 -14.23 2.61
CA LYS A 275 9.48 -14.51 1.18
C LYS A 275 10.67 -13.81 0.50
N ARG A 276 11.51 -13.08 1.25
CA ARG A 276 12.63 -12.29 0.71
C ARG A 276 13.97 -12.69 1.31
N LYS A 277 15.05 -12.24 0.68
CA LYS A 277 16.43 -12.39 1.19
C LYS A 277 16.95 -11.02 1.59
N ASP A 278 17.48 -10.94 2.80
CA ASP A 278 18.24 -9.79 3.25
C ASP A 278 19.64 -9.84 2.64
N ILE A 279 20.04 -8.80 1.91
CA ILE A 279 21.38 -8.67 1.33
C ILE A 279 21.85 -7.25 1.61
N GLU A 280 22.95 -7.14 2.34
CA GLU A 280 23.71 -5.91 2.47
C GLU A 280 24.72 -5.80 1.32
N TYR A 281 24.57 -4.78 0.49
CA TYR A 281 25.56 -4.44 -0.53
C TYR A 281 26.69 -3.63 0.09
N LYS A 282 27.93 -3.92 -0.30
CA LYS A 282 29.11 -3.14 0.04
C LYS A 282 29.46 -2.19 -1.08
N VAL A 283 30.07 -1.05 -0.74
CA VAL A 283 30.60 -0.10 -1.72
C VAL A 283 31.63 -0.82 -2.58
N GLY A 284 31.37 -0.93 -3.89
CA GLY A 284 32.19 -1.67 -4.85
C GLY A 284 31.52 -2.91 -5.44
N ASP A 285 30.38 -3.35 -4.90
CA ASP A 285 29.63 -4.48 -5.45
C ASP A 285 29.01 -4.11 -6.81
N LEU A 286 29.14 -5.02 -7.79
CA LEU A 286 28.49 -4.88 -9.09
C LEU A 286 27.07 -5.42 -9.02
N VAL A 287 26.08 -4.57 -9.34
CA VAL A 287 24.66 -4.93 -9.35
C VAL A 287 24.05 -4.66 -10.73
N TYR A 288 23.14 -5.53 -11.15
CA TYR A 288 22.33 -5.28 -12.35
C TYR A 288 21.12 -4.43 -11.97
N THR A 289 20.96 -3.28 -12.62
CA THR A 289 19.76 -2.45 -12.49
C THR A 289 18.72 -2.90 -13.52
N ALA A 290 17.50 -3.18 -13.08
CA ALA A 290 16.38 -3.32 -14.00
C ALA A 290 16.10 -1.94 -14.61
N HIS A 291 16.23 -1.79 -15.93
CA HIS A 291 15.63 -0.66 -16.61
C HIS A 291 14.11 -0.87 -16.60
N ALA A 292 13.42 0.02 -15.89
CA ALA A 292 11.96 0.12 -15.88
C ALA A 292 11.42 0.54 -17.26
#